data_AF-A0A368NFM8-F1
#
_entry.id   AF-A0A368NFM8-F1
#
_cell.length_a   1.000
_cell.length_b   1.000
_cell.length_c   1.000
_cell.angle_alpha   90.00
_cell.angle_beta   90.00
_cell.angle_gamma   90.00
#
_symmetry.space_group_name_H-M   'P 1'
#
loop_
_entity.id
_entity.type
_entity.pdbx_description
1 polymer ?
#
loop_
_entity_poly.entity_id
_entity_poly.type
_entity_poly.pdbx_seq_one_letter_code
_entity_poly.pdbx_strand_id
1 'polypeptide(L)'
;MGRTNPTYRDQLREVEEEWSEFRRPLRREDQFRFDDLFVYARNHADAAGNLNHPDPLAPVWMAIALEQEQRIAELETQVEALGNE
;
A
#
# COMPACT_ATOMS: atom_id res chain seq x y z
N MET A 1 25.49 22.62 -0.84
CA MET A 1 25.06 22.16 0.50
C MET A 1 24.12 20.98 0.29
N GLY A 2 24.34 19.92 1.07
CA GLY A 2 23.99 18.54 0.75
C GLY A 2 22.51 18.30 0.49
N ARG A 3 22.22 17.58 -0.60
CA ARG A 3 20.93 16.96 -0.83
C ARG A 3 20.71 15.96 0.29
N THR A 4 19.76 16.22 1.18
CA THR A 4 19.24 15.22 2.11
C THR A 4 18.89 13.97 1.31
N ASN A 5 19.33 12.79 1.77
CA ASN A 5 18.98 11.55 1.10
C ASN A 5 17.44 11.44 1.08
N PRO A 6 16.79 11.20 -0.08
CA PRO A 6 15.34 11.14 -0.15
C PRO A 6 14.83 10.06 0.79
N THR A 7 13.82 10.40 1.60
CA THR A 7 13.21 9.45 2.53
C THR A 7 12.42 8.41 1.74
N TYR A 8 12.13 7.26 2.34
CA TYR A 8 11.22 6.30 1.72
C TYR A 8 9.84 6.92 1.42
N ARG A 9 9.38 7.88 2.24
CA ARG A 9 8.14 8.63 1.98
C ARG A 9 8.22 9.48 0.71
N ASP A 10 9.39 10.02 0.38
CA ASP A 10 9.59 10.77 -0.87
C ASP A 10 9.57 9.81 -2.07
N GLN A 11 10.27 8.68 -1.97
CA GLN A 11 10.27 7.64 -2.99
C GLN A 11 8.87 7.06 -3.23
N LEU A 12 8.09 6.87 -2.16
CA LEU A 12 6.71 6.39 -2.26
C LEU A 12 5.81 7.38 -3.03
N ARG A 13 6.03 8.68 -2.87
CA ARG A 13 5.28 9.69 -3.63
C ARG A 13 5.62 9.63 -5.12
N GLU A 14 6.90 9.46 -5.46
CA GLU A 14 7.34 9.28 -6.85
C GLU A 14 6.71 8.04 -7.48
N VAL A 15 6.64 6.93 -6.74
CA VAL A 15 5.94 5.72 -7.19
C VAL A 15 4.43 5.99 -7.39
N GLU A 16 3.76 6.65 -6.45
CA GLU A 16 2.33 6.99 -6.59
C GLU A 16 2.04 7.86 -7.82
N GLU A 17 2.92 8.82 -8.11
CA GLU A 17 2.85 9.67 -9.30
C GLU A 17 3.06 8.88 -10.59
N GLU A 18 4.02 7.95 -10.63
CA GLU A 18 4.27 7.08 -11.79
C GLU A 18 3.04 6.25 -12.16
N TRP A 19 2.31 5.77 -11.16
CA TRP A 19 1.11 4.95 -11.38
C TRP A 19 -0.16 5.76 -11.67
N SER A 20 -0.09 7.09 -11.70
CA SER A 20 -1.25 7.94 -12.02
C SER A 20 -1.85 7.65 -13.41
N GLU A 21 -1.02 7.30 -14.40
CA GLU A 21 -1.46 6.94 -15.74
C GLU A 21 -2.17 5.57 -15.77
N PHE A 22 -1.82 4.65 -14.87
CA PHE A 22 -2.57 3.39 -14.68
C PHE A 22 -3.91 3.64 -13.99
N ARG A 23 -3.93 4.52 -12.99
CA ARG A 23 -5.13 4.89 -12.22
C ARG A 23 -6.18 5.59 -13.10
N ARG A 24 -5.74 6.49 -13.98
CA ARG A 24 -6.60 7.38 -14.78
C ARG A 24 -7.71 6.67 -15.57
N PRO A 25 -7.47 5.57 -16.31
CA PRO A 25 -8.51 4.87 -17.07
C PRO A 25 -9.40 3.94 -16.23
N LEU A 26 -9.10 3.74 -14.93
CA LEU A 26 -9.91 2.85 -14.08
C LEU A 26 -11.33 3.40 -13.89
N ARG A 27 -12.29 2.49 -13.65
CA ARG A 27 -13.64 2.87 -13.21
C ARG A 27 -13.55 3.61 -11.88
N ARG A 28 -14.52 4.47 -11.59
CA ARG A 28 -14.52 5.27 -10.36
C ARG A 28 -14.40 4.41 -9.09
N GLU A 29 -15.07 3.26 -9.03
CA GLU A 29 -14.96 2.33 -7.89
C GLU A 29 -13.55 1.74 -7.76
N ASP A 30 -12.94 1.35 -8.88
CA ASP A 30 -11.57 0.82 -8.90
C ASP A 30 -10.53 1.90 -8.58
N GLN A 31 -10.79 3.17 -8.92
CA GLN A 31 -9.92 4.29 -8.51
C GLN A 31 -9.89 4.45 -6.99
N PHE A 32 -11.03 4.34 -6.31
CA PHE A 32 -11.05 4.41 -4.85
C PHE A 32 -10.29 3.24 -4.21
N ARG A 33 -10.52 2.01 -4.71
CA ARG A 33 -9.78 0.83 -4.23
C ARG A 33 -8.28 0.94 -4.51
N PHE A 34 -7.90 1.53 -5.65
CA PHE A 34 -6.51 1.79 -6.00
C PHE A 34 -5.86 2.81 -5.04
N ASP A 35 -6.58 3.89 -4.70
CA ASP A 35 -6.09 4.90 -3.74
C ASP A 35 -5.83 4.28 -2.36
N ASP A 36 -6.69 3.35 -1.92
CA ASP A 36 -6.52 2.61 -0.66
C ASP A 36 -5.22 1.78 -0.63
N LEU A 37 -4.75 1.25 -1.77
CA LEU A 37 -3.48 0.51 -1.83
C LEU A 37 -2.29 1.39 -1.45
N PHE A 38 -2.30 2.67 -1.86
CA PHE A 38 -1.26 3.62 -1.49
C PHE A 38 -1.42 4.13 -0.05
N VAL A 39 -2.63 4.05 0.53
CA VAL A 39 -2.81 4.25 1.98
C VAL A 39 -2.11 3.13 2.77
N TYR A 40 -2.30 1.86 2.38
CA TYR A 40 -1.58 0.73 2.99
C TYR A 40 -0.07 0.89 2.95
N ALA A 41 0.48 1.29 1.80
CA ALA A 41 1.90 1.57 1.64
C ALA A 41 2.39 2.72 2.54
N ARG A 42 1.59 3.79 2.69
CA ARG A 42 1.91 4.93 3.56
C ARG A 42 1.89 4.56 5.05
N ASN A 43 0.94 3.73 5.48
CA ASN A 43 0.86 3.24 6.87
C ASN A 43 2.13 2.47 7.28
N HIS A 44 2.78 1.81 6.32
CA HIS A 44 3.98 1.01 6.54
C HIS A 44 5.28 1.74 6.18
N ALA A 45 5.23 3.04 5.85
CA ALA A 45 6.40 3.79 5.38
C ALA A 45 7.55 3.85 6.41
N ASP A 46 7.25 3.85 7.71
CA ASP A 46 8.28 3.82 8.76
C ASP A 46 9.00 2.46 8.83
N ALA A 47 8.27 1.35 8.62
CA ALA A 47 8.87 0.02 8.55
C ALA A 47 9.71 -0.15 7.27
N ALA A 48 9.20 0.33 6.14
CA ALA A 48 9.89 0.31 4.85
C ALA A 48 11.17 1.18 4.85
N GLY A 49 11.14 2.32 5.56
CA GLY A 49 12.31 3.18 5.75
C GLY A 49 13.49 2.50 6.45
N ASN A 50 13.24 1.47 7.28
CA ASN A 50 14.30 0.69 7.91
C ASN A 50 14.97 -0.30 6.95
N LEU A 51 14.24 -0.80 5.95
CA LEU A 51 14.72 -1.83 5.03
C LEU A 51 15.76 -1.29 4.04
N ASN A 52 15.69 0.01 3.68
CA ASN A 52 16.53 0.63 2.64
C ASN A 52 16.63 -0.23 1.36
N HIS A 53 15.50 -0.78 0.92
CA HIS A 53 15.46 -1.68 -0.24
C HIS A 53 15.83 -0.93 -1.53
N PRO A 54 16.63 -1.52 -2.45
CA PRO A 54 17.03 -0.85 -3.69
C PRO A 54 15.87 -0.64 -4.66
N ASP A 55 14.84 -1.50 -4.59
CA ASP A 55 13.59 -1.34 -5.31
C ASP A 55 12.53 -0.68 -4.39
N PRO A 56 12.07 0.55 -4.70
CA PRO A 56 11.07 1.25 -3.90
C PRO A 56 9.67 0.64 -3.98
N LEU A 57 9.37 -0.19 -4.99
CA LEU A 57 8.09 -0.88 -5.11
C LEU A 57 8.01 -2.11 -4.21
N ALA A 58 9.12 -2.77 -3.88
CA ALA A 58 9.09 -4.00 -3.09
C ALA A 58 8.41 -3.81 -1.71
N PRO A 59 8.69 -2.76 -0.92
CA PRO A 59 8.00 -2.54 0.35
C PRO A 59 6.55 -2.07 0.17
N VAL A 60 6.20 -1.43 -0.96
CA VAL A 60 4.80 -1.12 -1.32
C VAL A 60 3.99 -2.39 -1.44
N TRP A 61 4.47 -3.37 -2.20
CA TRP A 61 3.79 -4.65 -2.38
C TRP A 61 3.67 -5.43 -1.07
N MET A 62 4.71 -5.42 -0.25
CA MET A 62 4.67 -6.06 1.06
C MET A 62 3.60 -5.43 1.97
N ALA A 63 3.51 -4.09 2.00
CA ALA A 63 2.51 -3.38 2.80
C ALA A 63 1.08 -3.70 2.33
N ILE A 64 0.86 -3.71 1.01
CA ILE A 64 -0.43 -4.08 0.42
C ILE A 64 -0.81 -5.52 0.80
N ALA A 65 0.14 -6.46 0.70
CA ALA A 65 -0.11 -7.86 1.05
C ALA A 65 -0.47 -8.00 2.53
N LEU A 66 0.25 -7.33 3.44
CA LEU A 66 -0.03 -7.38 4.88
C LEU A 66 -1.43 -6.88 5.25
N GLU A 67 -1.83 -5.73 4.69
CA GLU A 67 -3.14 -5.13 4.97
C GLU A 67 -4.28 -5.96 4.35
N GLN A 68 -4.04 -6.59 3.20
CA GLN A 68 -4.99 -7.51 2.59
C GLN A 68 -5.13 -8.82 3.38
N GLU A 69 -4.02 -9.41 3.85
CA GLU A 69 -4.04 -10.60 4.73
C GLU A 69 -4.82 -10.31 6.02
N GLN A 70 -4.60 -9.14 6.64
CA GLN A 70 -5.36 -8.73 7.82
C GLN A 70 -6.87 -8.64 7.51
N ARG A 71 -7.24 -7.97 6.41
CA ARG A 71 -8.64 -7.84 6.01
C ARG A 71 -9.29 -9.19 5.71
N ILE A 72 -8.55 -10.12 5.11
CA ILE A 72 -9.03 -11.49 4.85
C ILE A 72 -9.32 -12.19 6.17
N ALA A 73 -8.39 -12.18 7.13
CA ALA A 73 -8.57 -12.81 8.43
C ALA A 73 -9.78 -12.24 9.21
N GLU A 74 -9.99 -10.91 9.14
CA GLU A 74 -11.16 -10.25 9.73
C GLU A 74 -12.47 -10.71 9.09
N LEU A 75 -12.50 -10.84 7.76
CA LEU A 75 -13.67 -11.34 7.02
C LEU A 75 -13.93 -12.82 7.29
N GLU A 76 -12.90 -13.65 7.35
CA GLU A 76 -13.01 -15.07 7.70
C GLU A 76 -13.63 -15.24 9.10
N THR A 77 -13.16 -14.45 10.07
CA THR A 77 -13.73 -14.45 11.44
C THR A 77 -15.21 -14.06 11.44
N GLN A 78 -15.61 -13.05 10.66
CA GLN A 78 -17.01 -12.63 10.55
C GLN A 78 -17.89 -13.70 9.90
N VAL A 79 -17.38 -14.35 8.85
CA VAL A 79 -18.08 -15.44 8.16
C VAL A 79 -18.28 -16.63 9.10
N GLU A 80 -17.25 -17.01 9.87
CA GLU A 80 -17.35 -18.07 10.87
C GLU A 80 -18.38 -17.74 11.96
N ALA A 81 -18.41 -16.49 12.43
CA ALA A 81 -19.39 -16.05 13.42
C ALA A 81 -20.83 -16.15 12.92
N LEU A 82 -21.08 -15.77 11.65
CA LEU A 82 -22.41 -15.84 11.03
C LEU A 82 -22.85 -17.27 10.68
N GLY A 83 -21.90 -18.17 10.41
CA GLY A 83 -22.17 -19.58 10.11
C GLY A 83 -22.46 -20.45 11.33
N ASN A 84 -22.18 -19.92 12.53
CA ASN A 84 -22.40 -20.59 13.82
C ASN A 84 -23.73 -20.16 14.50
N GLU A 85 -24.57 -19.39 13.81
CA GLU A 85 -25.97 -19.06 14.17
C GLU A 85 -26.97 -19.92 13.37
#